data_AF-A0A6G1JBY8-F1
#
_entry.id   AF-A0A6G1JBY8-F1
#
_cell.length_a   1.000
_cell.length_b   1.000
_cell.length_c   1.000
_cell.angle_alpha   90.00
_cell.angle_beta   90.00
_cell.angle_gamma   90.00
#
_symmetry.space_group_name_H-M   'P 1'
#
loop_
_entity.id
_entity.type
_entity.pdbx_description
1 polymer ?
#
loop_
_entity_poly.entity_id
_entity_poly.type
_entity_poly.pdbx_seq_one_letter_code
_entity_poly.pdbx_strand_id
1 'polypeptide(L)'
;TSTRTTHDEEPIGHVLADKSKFKCSKPDCKELTFGRLADLRRHFDQNHSVQREEYFCRQSGCTRSHNPTGGRGRSFGARKDKRDEHERNRHKRTSPKTR
;
A
#
# COMPACT_ATOMS: atom_id res chain seq x y z
N THR A 1 -2.27 8.76 34.63
CA THR A 1 -3.44 8.80 33.71
C THR A 1 -2.95 8.46 32.31
N SER A 2 -3.07 7.20 31.91
CA SER A 2 -2.61 6.73 30.58
C SER A 2 -3.64 7.09 29.51
N THR A 3 -3.33 8.08 28.67
CA THR A 3 -4.13 8.39 27.47
C THR A 3 -3.89 7.31 26.42
N ARG A 4 -4.84 6.37 26.34
CA ARG A 4 -4.89 5.36 25.28
C ARG A 4 -5.26 6.10 23.98
N THR A 5 -4.27 6.49 23.20
CA THR A 5 -4.46 7.21 21.93
C THR A 5 -5.22 6.30 20.96
N THR A 6 -6.49 6.58 20.72
CA THR A 6 -7.33 5.84 19.77
C THR A 6 -6.95 6.24 18.33
N HIS A 7 -5.78 5.80 17.87
CA HIS A 7 -5.38 5.93 16.46
C HIS A 7 -6.32 5.20 15.49
N ASP A 8 -7.18 4.31 16.00
CA ASP A 8 -8.14 3.54 15.21
C ASP A 8 -9.40 4.34 14.82
N GLU A 9 -9.64 5.50 15.45
CA GLU A 9 -10.84 6.31 15.22
C GLU A 9 -10.58 7.54 14.32
N GLU A 10 -9.36 7.72 13.81
CA GLU A 10 -9.06 8.85 12.93
C GLU A 10 -9.77 8.69 11.57
N PRO A 11 -10.58 9.67 11.13
CA PRO A 11 -11.24 9.59 9.84
C PRO A 11 -10.21 9.60 8.71
N ILE A 12 -10.25 8.56 7.87
CA ILE A 12 -9.40 8.48 6.67
C ILE A 12 -9.85 9.42 5.53
N GLY A 13 -11.10 9.91 5.61
CA GLY A 13 -11.74 10.72 4.60
C GLY A 13 -13.18 11.14 4.91
N HIS A 14 -13.77 11.88 3.98
CA HIS A 14 -15.14 12.39 4.04
C HIS A 14 -15.99 11.83 2.88
N VAL A 15 -17.25 11.55 3.17
CA VAL A 15 -18.28 11.25 2.16
C VAL A 15 -18.88 12.58 1.72
N LEU A 16 -18.92 12.85 0.41
CA LEU A 16 -19.50 14.08 -0.12
C LEU A 16 -21.03 13.92 -0.29
N ALA A 17 -21.73 15.04 -0.46
CA ALA A 17 -23.18 15.05 -0.70
C ALA A 17 -23.59 14.18 -1.91
N ASP A 18 -22.69 14.09 -2.89
CA ASP A 18 -22.74 13.09 -3.94
C ASP A 18 -22.31 11.73 -3.36
N LYS A 19 -23.28 10.82 -3.16
CA LYS A 19 -23.09 9.52 -2.50
C LYS A 19 -22.03 8.62 -3.16
N SER A 20 -21.59 8.97 -4.36
CA SER A 20 -20.56 8.25 -5.11
C SER A 20 -19.15 8.86 -4.96
N LYS A 21 -18.99 9.96 -4.20
CA LYS A 21 -17.72 10.68 -4.10
C LYS A 21 -17.17 10.70 -2.68
N PHE A 22 -15.90 10.35 -2.57
CA PHE A 22 -15.15 10.28 -1.32
C PHE A 22 -13.91 11.15 -1.42
N LYS A 23 -13.51 11.77 -0.32
CA LYS A 23 -12.36 12.70 -0.28
C LYS A 23 -11.44 12.34 0.88
N CYS A 24 -10.13 12.49 0.73
CA CYS A 24 -9.19 12.26 1.84
C CYS A 24 -9.25 13.41 2.86
N SER A 25 -9.10 13.10 4.15
CA SER A 25 -9.09 14.09 5.23
C SER A 25 -7.75 14.81 5.41
N LYS A 26 -6.67 14.31 4.80
CA LYS A 26 -5.34 14.92 4.91
C LYS A 26 -5.21 16.14 3.98
N PRO A 27 -4.60 17.24 4.43
CA PRO A 27 -4.50 18.48 3.67
C PRO A 27 -3.69 18.34 2.37
N ASP A 28 -2.70 17.45 2.35
CA ASP A 28 -1.88 17.15 1.18
C ASP A 28 -2.68 16.52 0.03
N CYS A 29 -3.85 15.95 0.33
CA CYS A 29 -4.68 15.22 -0.61
C CYS A 29 -5.99 15.96 -0.94
N LYS A 30 -6.04 17.28 -0.70
CA LYS A 30 -7.26 18.10 -0.82
C LYS A 30 -7.87 18.09 -2.23
N GLU A 31 -7.09 17.87 -3.27
CA GLU A 31 -7.59 17.84 -4.66
C GLU A 31 -8.03 16.43 -5.08
N LEU A 32 -7.75 15.39 -4.29
CA LEU A 32 -8.05 14.01 -4.63
C LEU A 32 -9.49 13.64 -4.25
N THR A 33 -10.25 13.20 -5.25
CA THR A 33 -11.60 12.66 -5.09
C THR A 33 -11.65 11.25 -5.65
N PHE A 34 -12.34 10.36 -4.95
CA PHE A 34 -12.47 8.94 -5.30
C PHE A 34 -13.93 8.61 -5.58
N GLY A 35 -14.18 7.81 -6.62
CA GLY A 35 -15.53 7.31 -6.94
C GLY A 35 -15.97 6.12 -6.09
N ARG A 36 -15.09 5.57 -5.26
CA ARG A 36 -15.36 4.41 -4.40
C ARG A 36 -14.61 4.52 -3.09
N LEU A 37 -15.25 4.11 -1.99
CA LEU A 37 -14.64 4.07 -0.65
C LEU A 37 -13.39 3.18 -0.62
N ALA A 38 -13.39 2.08 -1.38
CA ALA A 38 -12.22 1.19 -1.50
C ALA A 38 -10.98 1.90 -2.09
N ASP A 39 -11.17 2.82 -3.03
CA ASP A 39 -10.06 3.59 -3.61
C ASP A 39 -9.51 4.61 -2.61
N LEU A 40 -10.38 5.25 -1.82
CA LEU A 40 -9.98 6.12 -0.71
C LEU A 40 -9.20 5.35 0.37
N ARG A 41 -9.70 4.18 0.77
CA ARG A 41 -9.02 3.34 1.78
C ARG A 41 -7.62 2.95 1.31
N ARG A 42 -7.51 2.46 0.08
CA ARG A 42 -6.23 2.13 -0.55
C ARG A 42 -5.29 3.33 -0.62
N HIS A 43 -5.81 4.51 -0.95
CA HIS A 43 -5.01 5.73 -0.94
C HIS A 43 -4.48 6.03 0.47
N PHE A 44 -5.31 5.95 1.50
CA PHE A 44 -4.90 6.19 2.88
C PHE A 44 -3.84 5.19 3.34
N ASP A 45 -4.02 3.89 3.10
CA ASP A 45 -3.03 2.87 3.45
C ASP A 45 -1.68 3.11 2.75
N GLN A 46 -1.72 3.55 1.49
CA GLN A 46 -0.52 3.76 0.67
C GLN A 46 0.17 5.11 0.85
N ASN A 47 -0.50 6.13 1.40
CA ASN A 47 0.00 7.50 1.46
C ASN A 47 0.03 8.08 2.87
N HIS A 48 -0.81 7.57 3.78
CA HIS A 48 -0.94 8.06 5.16
C HIS A 48 -0.66 7.01 6.25
N SER A 49 -0.56 5.72 5.92
CA SER A 49 -0.16 4.72 6.92
C SER A 49 1.28 4.97 7.39
N VAL A 50 1.46 5.01 8.71
CA VAL A 50 2.75 5.27 9.41
C VAL A 50 3.66 4.04 9.39
N GLN A 51 3.09 2.84 9.33
CA GLN A 51 3.83 1.57 9.32
C GLN A 51 3.65 0.87 7.98
N ARG A 52 4.36 1.37 6.95
CA ARG A 52 4.34 0.72 5.62
C ARG A 52 5.35 -0.41 5.58
N GLU A 53 4.85 -1.64 5.67
CA GLU A 53 5.63 -2.78 5.22
C GLU A 53 5.82 -2.68 3.69
N GLU A 54 7.07 -2.52 3.27
CA GLU A 54 7.42 -2.53 1.85
C GLU A 54 7.50 -3.96 1.33
N TYR A 55 6.76 -4.25 0.27
CA TYR A 55 6.82 -5.55 -0.38
C TYR A 55 7.89 -5.56 -1.46
N PHE A 56 8.84 -6.48 -1.34
CA PHE A 56 9.85 -6.76 -2.37
C PHE A 56 9.58 -8.11 -3.04
N CYS A 57 10.05 -8.26 -4.27
CA CYS A 57 10.09 -9.58 -4.91
C CYS A 57 11.02 -10.51 -4.13
N ARG A 58 10.61 -11.76 -3.92
CA ARG A 58 11.39 -12.76 -3.18
C ARG A 58 12.51 -13.39 -4.02
N GLN A 59 12.45 -13.23 -5.34
CA GLN A 59 13.43 -13.82 -6.26
C GLN A 59 14.76 -13.07 -6.20
N SER A 60 15.83 -13.77 -5.81
CA SER A 60 17.19 -13.24 -5.78
C SER A 60 17.64 -12.76 -7.16
N GLY A 61 18.27 -11.58 -7.23
CA GLY A 61 18.73 -10.99 -8.50
C GLY A 61 17.62 -10.32 -9.32
N CYS A 62 16.36 -10.38 -8.89
CA CYS A 62 15.31 -9.57 -9.51
C CYS A 62 15.53 -8.09 -9.17
N THR A 63 15.36 -7.21 -10.15
CA THR A 63 15.45 -5.74 -9.98
C THR A 63 14.43 -5.18 -8.97
N ARG A 64 13.38 -5.95 -8.67
CA ARG A 64 12.34 -5.64 -7.68
C ARG A 64 12.52 -6.38 -6.35
N SER A 65 13.60 -7.15 -6.19
CA SER A 65 13.93 -7.82 -4.92
C SER A 65 14.65 -6.89 -3.97
N HIS A 66 14.77 -7.25 -2.69
CA HIS A 66 15.47 -6.44 -1.70
C HIS A 66 16.97 -6.25 -2.03
N ASN A 67 17.57 -7.22 -2.73
CA ASN A 67 18.98 -7.21 -3.13
C ASN A 67 19.12 -7.55 -4.62
N PRO A 68 18.87 -6.58 -5.53
CA PRO A 68 19.12 -6.76 -6.95
C PRO A 68 20.62 -6.78 -7.23
N THR A 69 21.04 -7.51 -8.26
CA THR A 69 22.43 -7.54 -8.72
C THR A 69 22.81 -6.14 -9.25
N GLY A 70 23.34 -5.27 -8.37
CA GLY A 70 23.81 -3.93 -8.74
C GLY A 70 23.09 -2.74 -8.10
N GLY A 71 22.38 -2.87 -6.97
CA GLY A 71 21.91 -1.69 -6.24
C GLY A 71 20.79 -1.92 -5.23
N ARG A 72 20.02 -0.87 -4.92
CA ARG A 72 18.85 -0.95 -4.05
C ARG A 72 17.63 -1.42 -4.84
N GLY A 73 16.94 -2.42 -4.32
CA GLY A 73 15.71 -2.96 -4.89
C GLY A 73 14.60 -1.93 -5.06
N ARG A 74 13.86 -1.98 -6.16
CA ARG A 74 12.60 -1.21 -6.28
C ARG A 74 11.45 -2.02 -5.67
N SER A 75 10.94 -1.60 -4.51
CA SER A 75 9.80 -2.23 -3.86
C SER A 75 8.49 -2.02 -4.65
N PHE A 76 7.44 -2.73 -4.22
CA PHE A 76 6.04 -2.53 -4.64
C PHE A 76 5.29 -1.59 -3.67
N GLY A 77 6.01 -0.91 -2.77
CA GLY A 77 5.41 -0.19 -1.65
C GLY A 77 4.54 -1.13 -0.80
N ALA A 78 3.42 -0.61 -0.28
CA ALA A 78 2.46 -1.39 0.53
C ALA A 78 1.56 -2.35 -0.27
N ARG A 79 1.84 -2.59 -1.56
CA ARG A 79 0.98 -3.39 -2.46
C ARG A 79 1.44 -4.84 -2.60
N LYS A 80 0.99 -5.70 -1.69
CA LYS A 80 1.21 -7.15 -1.78
C LYS A 80 0.66 -7.75 -3.07
N ASP A 81 -0.52 -7.31 -3.52
CA ASP A 81 -1.18 -7.80 -4.74
C ASP A 81 -0.27 -7.64 -5.97
N LYS A 82 0.41 -6.50 -6.09
CA LYS A 82 1.30 -6.20 -7.21
C LYS A 82 2.60 -6.97 -7.17
N ARG A 83 3.12 -7.24 -5.97
CA ARG A 83 4.27 -8.13 -5.79
C ARG A 83 3.91 -9.57 -6.19
N ASP A 84 2.77 -10.08 -5.74
CA ASP A 84 2.33 -11.45 -6.07
C ASP A 84 1.99 -11.60 -7.57
N GLU A 85 1.38 -10.58 -8.19
CA GLU A 85 1.17 -10.52 -9.64
C GLU A 85 2.50 -10.51 -10.41
N HIS A 86 3.47 -9.72 -9.95
CA HIS A 86 4.81 -9.72 -10.52
C HIS A 86 5.48 -11.10 -10.45
N GLU A 87 5.45 -11.76 -9.29
CA GLU A 87 6.05 -13.08 -9.12
C GLU A 87 5.39 -14.11 -10.04
N ARG A 88 4.05 -14.13 -10.14
CA ARG A 88 3.35 -15.03 -11.06
C ARG A 88 3.70 -14.79 -12.53
N ASN A 89 3.82 -13.53 -12.94
CA ASN A 89 4.03 -13.18 -14.35
C ASN A 89 5.51 -13.23 -14.78
N ARG A 90 6.43 -12.86 -13.89
CA ARG A 90 7.86 -12.69 -14.18
C ARG A 90 8.73 -13.83 -13.67
N HIS A 91 8.25 -14.60 -12.70
CA HIS A 91 8.99 -15.70 -12.07
C HIS A 91 8.17 -16.99 -12.06
N LYS A 92 7.45 -17.27 -13.16
CA LYS A 92 6.62 -18.48 -13.34
C LYS A 92 7.33 -19.70 -12.75
N ARG A 93 6.86 -20.14 -11.56
CA ARG A 93 7.40 -21.16 -10.66
C ARG A 93 8.58 -20.67 -9.79
N THR A 94 8.26 -20.17 -8.60
CA THR A 94 8.41 -20.90 -7.31
C THR A 94 8.09 -19.91 -6.19
N SER A 95 7.00 -20.11 -5.46
CA SER A 95 6.98 -19.68 -4.06
C SER A 95 7.77 -20.74 -3.29
N PRO A 96 8.93 -20.44 -2.68
CA PRO A 96 9.44 -21.31 -1.63
C PRO A 96 8.41 -21.22 -0.50
N LYS A 97 7.75 -22.34 -0.18
CA LYS A 97 7.02 -22.46 1.08
C LYS A 97 8.06 -22.35 2.19
N THR A 98 8.05 -21.26 2.94
CA THR A 98 8.77 -21.19 4.20
C THR A 98 8.17 -22.23 5.13
N ARG A 99 9.00 -23.18 5.58
CA ARG A 99 8.71 -24.27 6.51
C ARG A 99 8.67 -23.76 7.94
#